data_AF-A0A953BQQ0-F1
#
_entry.id   AF-A0A953BQQ0-F1
#
_cell.length_a   1.000
_cell.length_b   1.000
_cell.length_c   1.000
_cell.angle_alpha   90.00
_cell.angle_beta   90.00
_cell.angle_gamma   90.00
#
_symmetry.space_group_name_H-M   'P 1'
#
loop_
_entity.id
_entity.type
_entity.pdbx_description
1 polymer ?
#
loop_
_entity_poly.entity_id
_entity_poly.type
_entity_poly.pdbx_seq_one_letter_code
_entity_poly.pdbx_strand_id
1 'polypeptide(L)'
;MHPFKPPSGTFVRRIGLMRRIAVLVAAALGCAGFGSNAAAIVNGEEASVEDYRLDAVGVLIATLPGQPGCHGSVVGTCTLVADNLVVTASHCLLRPDGTEWAPGEREFWVRFRRGVSGAVTNSFPGTGCTSDYQEIRIVHSARAGNADMAVCTLESVPFRIEPISIEYRREAAPSAPILVAGWGFSGECLGGGDPWRLRWAAGTLSGGPQGSILAINECTFSPCVQCVRNGGGPEGDSFQGWAVPNLHDSGAPVLTETHCPSGGVQLRLIGVVMTPNYASRALSWHLAGLSPRLYSTIPCDRCAADQNDDGVVNIHDVFAYISDFMSGHARADADGVPGLAVPDVFAFLTAYFAGCQ
;
A
#
# COMPACT_ATOMS: atom_id res chain seq x y z
N MET A 1 1.25 -60.71 34.28
CA MET A 1 1.05 -59.32 33.81
C MET A 1 1.90 -58.39 34.67
N HIS A 2 2.86 -57.69 34.07
CA HIS A 2 3.59 -56.59 34.72
C HIS A 2 3.39 -55.32 33.86
N PRO A 3 3.14 -54.15 34.46
CA PRO A 3 2.92 -52.92 33.70
C PRO A 3 4.25 -52.36 33.16
N PHE A 4 4.26 -52.03 31.87
CA PHE A 4 5.40 -51.40 31.20
C PHE A 4 5.47 -49.91 31.61
N LYS A 5 6.63 -49.45 32.08
CA LYS A 5 6.82 -48.06 32.56
C LYS A 5 7.56 -47.24 31.48
N PRO A 6 6.94 -46.20 30.88
CA PRO A 6 7.60 -45.40 29.86
C PRO A 6 8.71 -44.52 30.45
N PRO A 7 9.78 -44.22 29.68
CA PRO A 7 10.87 -43.38 30.13
C PRO A 7 10.47 -41.90 30.24
N SER A 8 11.03 -41.20 31.23
CA SER A 8 10.78 -39.78 31.48
C SER A 8 11.64 -38.89 30.56
N GLY A 9 10.99 -38.14 29.68
CA GLY A 9 11.66 -37.28 28.69
C GLY A 9 12.04 -35.90 29.23
N THR A 10 13.22 -35.75 29.85
CA THR A 10 13.78 -34.46 30.29
C THR A 10 14.81 -33.85 29.33
N PHE A 11 14.84 -34.25 28.05
CA PHE A 11 15.93 -33.92 27.12
C PHE A 11 15.56 -33.02 25.91
N VAL A 12 14.38 -32.38 25.88
CA VAL A 12 13.95 -31.52 24.75
C VAL A 12 14.09 -30.01 25.04
N ARG A 13 14.38 -29.61 26.28
CA ARG A 13 14.29 -28.20 26.73
C ARG A 13 15.53 -27.31 26.54
N ARG A 14 16.54 -27.71 25.75
CA ARG A 14 17.80 -26.95 25.58
C ARG A 14 18.15 -26.44 24.17
N ILE A 15 17.37 -26.75 23.14
CA ILE A 15 17.64 -26.27 21.76
C ILE A 15 16.93 -24.92 21.47
N GLY A 16 15.90 -24.56 22.22
CA GLY A 16 15.09 -23.35 21.97
C GLY A 16 15.71 -21.99 22.38
N LEU A 17 16.81 -21.97 23.15
CA LEU A 17 17.33 -20.73 23.75
C LEU A 17 18.40 -20.01 22.91
N MET A 18 19.20 -20.73 22.12
CA MET A 18 20.30 -20.13 21.35
C MET A 18 19.85 -19.35 20.10
N ARG A 19 18.62 -19.58 19.60
CA ARG A 19 18.12 -18.90 18.39
C ARG A 19 17.60 -17.46 18.64
N ARG A 20 17.48 -17.02 19.89
CA ARG A 20 17.01 -15.67 20.26
C ARG A 20 18.11 -14.67 20.61
N ILE A 21 19.35 -15.13 20.80
CA ILE A 21 20.49 -14.25 21.16
C ILE A 21 21.20 -13.70 19.91
N ALA A 22 21.15 -14.43 18.79
CA ALA A 22 21.78 -14.01 17.52
C ALA A 22 21.17 -12.74 16.89
N VAL A 23 19.98 -12.30 17.31
CA VAL A 23 19.31 -11.09 16.80
C VAL A 23 19.65 -9.85 17.63
N LEU A 24 20.09 -10.00 18.88
CA LEU A 24 20.26 -8.88 19.83
C LEU A 24 21.67 -8.29 19.91
N VAL A 25 22.69 -8.95 19.36
CA VAL A 25 24.09 -8.48 19.44
C VAL A 25 24.48 -7.58 18.25
N ALA A 26 23.74 -7.63 17.13
CA ALA A 26 24.01 -6.78 15.96
C ALA A 26 23.67 -5.28 16.17
N ALA A 27 22.92 -4.93 17.21
CA ALA A 27 22.37 -3.59 17.42
C ALA A 27 23.26 -2.63 18.23
N ALA A 28 24.40 -3.07 18.79
CA ALA A 28 25.08 -2.35 19.87
C ALA A 28 26.48 -1.77 19.55
N LEU A 29 27.07 -2.03 18.37
CA LEU A 29 28.47 -1.66 18.07
C LEU A 29 28.68 -0.97 16.71
N GLY A 30 27.62 -0.45 16.08
CA GLY A 30 27.65 0.19 14.75
C GLY A 30 27.71 1.72 14.72
N CYS A 31 28.02 2.40 15.83
CA CYS A 31 27.97 3.86 15.92
C CYS A 31 29.34 4.53 15.78
N ALA A 32 29.83 4.66 14.53
CA ALA A 32 30.73 5.72 14.01
C ALA A 32 31.57 5.21 12.81
N GLY A 33 31.27 5.69 11.60
CA GLY A 33 32.16 5.50 10.44
C GLY A 33 31.42 5.46 9.10
N PHE A 34 31.61 6.52 8.30
CA PHE A 34 31.41 6.55 6.84
C PHE A 34 30.03 6.09 6.34
N GLY A 35 29.03 6.98 6.44
CA GLY A 35 27.75 6.80 5.77
C GLY A 35 27.87 6.94 4.25
N SER A 36 27.65 5.84 3.53
CA SER A 36 27.42 5.82 2.08
C SER A 36 25.92 5.67 1.78
N ASN A 37 25.48 6.31 0.71
CA ASN A 37 24.07 6.61 0.46
C ASN A 37 23.38 5.49 -0.34
N ALA A 38 22.42 4.83 0.30
CA ALA A 38 21.59 3.72 -0.18
C ALA A 38 20.25 4.16 -0.81
N ALA A 39 19.12 3.38 -0.63
CA ALA A 39 17.71 3.81 -0.41
C ALA A 39 16.47 2.93 -0.89
N ALA A 40 15.32 3.52 -1.32
CA ALA A 40 13.92 3.08 -1.59
C ALA A 40 13.34 3.55 -2.96
N ILE A 41 12.05 3.25 -3.28
CA ILE A 41 11.47 2.97 -4.65
C ILE A 41 12.62 2.85 -5.65
N VAL A 42 13.33 1.74 -5.55
CA VAL A 42 14.76 1.64 -5.86
C VAL A 42 15.06 2.15 -7.28
N ASN A 43 15.89 3.19 -7.37
CA ASN A 43 16.24 3.93 -8.59
C ASN A 43 15.05 4.58 -9.33
N GLY A 44 13.97 4.86 -8.61
CA GLY A 44 12.76 5.52 -9.10
C GLY A 44 12.87 7.02 -9.31
N GLU A 45 11.99 7.54 -10.13
CA GLU A 45 11.93 8.94 -10.55
C GLU A 45 11.33 9.81 -9.45
N GLU A 46 11.83 11.04 -9.32
CA GLU A 46 11.22 12.01 -8.42
C GLU A 46 9.89 12.50 -9.01
N ALA A 47 8.81 12.47 -8.22
CA ALA A 47 7.49 12.85 -8.69
C ALA A 47 7.46 14.34 -9.07
N SER A 48 7.12 14.64 -10.34
CA SER A 48 7.04 16.02 -10.83
C SER A 48 6.11 16.88 -9.97
N VAL A 49 6.46 18.16 -9.82
CA VAL A 49 5.60 19.17 -9.17
C VAL A 49 4.33 19.46 -9.97
N GLU A 50 4.33 19.13 -11.26
CA GLU A 50 3.19 19.26 -12.18
C GLU A 50 2.28 18.02 -12.20
N ASP A 51 2.73 16.86 -11.69
CA ASP A 51 1.92 15.64 -11.69
C ASP A 51 1.01 15.57 -10.45
N TYR A 52 -0.15 16.22 -10.52
CA TYR A 52 -1.12 16.28 -9.42
C TYR A 52 -1.61 14.89 -8.94
N ARG A 53 -1.51 13.85 -9.77
CA ARG A 53 -2.07 12.51 -9.49
C ARG A 53 -1.42 11.84 -8.26
N LEU A 54 -0.20 12.22 -7.92
CA LEU A 54 0.55 11.70 -6.77
C LEU A 54 0.45 12.56 -5.50
N ASP A 55 -0.33 13.66 -5.50
CA ASP A 55 -0.47 14.53 -4.32
C ASP A 55 -1.17 13.84 -3.14
N ALA A 56 -2.01 12.84 -3.43
CA ALA A 56 -2.66 11.97 -2.45
C ALA A 56 -1.70 11.03 -1.71
N VAL A 57 -0.47 10.86 -2.19
CA VAL A 57 0.55 10.03 -1.54
C VAL A 57 1.20 10.87 -0.44
N GLY A 58 0.85 10.59 0.81
CA GLY A 58 1.34 11.31 1.98
C GLY A 58 2.44 10.55 2.72
N VAL A 59 3.38 11.28 3.33
CA VAL A 59 4.34 10.68 4.27
C VAL A 59 3.67 10.48 5.63
N LEU A 60 3.81 9.28 6.20
CA LEU A 60 3.26 8.94 7.51
C LEU A 60 4.31 9.19 8.58
N ILE A 61 3.99 10.07 9.52
CA ILE A 61 4.89 10.56 10.55
C ILE A 61 4.32 10.20 11.92
N ALA A 62 5.16 9.74 12.84
CA ALA A 62 4.75 9.43 14.21
C ALA A 62 5.52 10.32 15.21
N THR A 63 4.79 10.96 16.13
CA THR A 63 5.29 11.92 17.11
C THR A 63 5.14 11.42 18.55
N LEU A 64 5.82 12.09 19.48
CA LEU A 64 5.42 12.08 20.88
C LEU A 64 4.11 12.87 21.06
N PRO A 65 3.30 12.56 22.09
CA PRO A 65 2.03 13.24 22.34
C PRO A 65 2.20 14.76 22.52
N GLY A 66 1.35 15.53 21.85
CA GLY A 66 1.37 17.00 21.89
C GLY A 66 2.52 17.64 21.10
N GLN A 67 3.32 16.87 20.37
CA GLN A 67 4.28 17.40 19.40
C GLN A 67 3.64 17.49 18.00
N PRO A 68 3.91 18.55 17.23
CA PRO A 68 3.46 18.65 15.84
C PRO A 68 4.15 17.59 14.97
N GLY A 69 3.49 17.18 13.88
CA GLY A 69 4.02 16.17 12.94
C GLY A 69 5.44 16.48 12.46
N CYS A 70 5.77 17.74 12.22
CA CYS A 70 7.11 18.21 11.85
C CYS A 70 8.24 17.87 12.84
N HIS A 71 7.94 17.47 14.09
CA HIS A 71 8.94 16.98 15.06
C HIS A 71 9.04 15.45 15.12
N GLY A 72 8.22 14.73 14.35
CA GLY A 72 8.14 13.28 14.39
C GLY A 72 9.21 12.56 13.56
N SER A 73 9.15 11.24 13.61
CA SER A 73 9.93 10.35 12.75
C SER A 73 9.02 9.79 11.66
N VAL A 74 9.48 9.75 10.41
CA VAL A 74 8.76 9.06 9.34
C VAL A 74 8.73 7.55 9.65
N VAL A 75 7.54 6.96 9.57
CA VAL A 75 7.29 5.54 9.84
C VAL A 75 6.73 4.79 8.63
N GLY A 76 6.44 5.49 7.53
CA GLY A 76 6.02 4.89 6.27
C GLY A 76 5.43 5.92 5.29
N THR A 77 4.70 5.40 4.33
CA THR A 77 3.87 6.14 3.36
C THR A 77 2.40 5.84 3.62
N CYS A 78 1.49 6.68 3.14
CA CYS A 78 0.06 6.40 3.11
C CYS A 78 -0.60 7.07 1.90
N THR A 79 -1.85 6.71 1.59
CA THR A 79 -2.58 7.23 0.43
C THR A 79 -3.95 7.74 0.82
N LEU A 80 -4.29 8.99 0.47
CA LEU A 80 -5.64 9.54 0.57
C LEU A 80 -6.56 8.84 -0.44
N VAL A 81 -7.65 8.24 0.04
CA VAL A 81 -8.59 7.43 -0.75
C VAL A 81 -10.06 7.90 -0.67
N ALA A 82 -10.35 8.78 0.27
CA ALA A 82 -11.57 9.60 0.34
C ALA A 82 -11.23 10.89 1.10
N ASP A 83 -12.14 11.86 1.13
CA ASP A 83 -11.97 13.22 1.68
C ASP A 83 -11.12 13.31 2.96
N ASN A 84 -11.32 12.42 3.93
CA ASN A 84 -10.51 12.37 5.14
C ASN A 84 -10.03 10.95 5.51
N LEU A 85 -9.96 10.02 4.55
CA LEU A 85 -9.51 8.64 4.78
C LEU A 85 -8.19 8.38 4.07
N VAL A 86 -7.21 7.87 4.81
CA VAL A 86 -5.96 7.36 4.25
C VAL A 86 -5.80 5.86 4.49
N VAL A 87 -5.12 5.16 3.59
CA VAL A 87 -4.71 3.75 3.76
C VAL A 87 -3.19 3.67 3.93
N THR A 88 -2.73 2.80 4.82
CA THR A 88 -1.32 2.51 5.10
C THR A 88 -1.14 1.03 5.46
N ALA A 89 0.10 0.55 5.55
CA ALA A 89 0.39 -0.75 6.18
C ALA A 89 0.10 -0.67 7.68
N SER A 90 -0.41 -1.76 8.26
CA SER A 90 -0.77 -1.82 9.68
C SER A 90 0.47 -1.73 10.57
N HIS A 91 1.59 -2.35 10.18
CA HIS A 91 2.80 -2.36 11.00
C HIS A 91 3.43 -0.97 11.21
N CYS A 92 3.20 -0.01 10.30
CA CYS A 92 3.64 1.38 10.48
C CYS A 92 2.99 2.09 11.68
N LEU A 93 1.86 1.58 12.17
CA LEU A 93 1.10 2.11 13.30
C LEU A 93 1.37 1.35 14.61
N LEU A 94 2.28 0.38 14.60
CA LEU A 94 2.57 -0.49 15.73
C LEU A 94 3.93 -0.17 16.38
N ARG A 95 4.15 -0.77 17.54
CA ARG A 95 5.46 -0.81 18.19
C ARG A 95 6.36 -1.81 17.45
N PRO A 96 7.70 -1.75 17.60
CA PRO A 96 8.62 -2.69 16.96
C PRO A 96 8.43 -4.18 17.32
N ASP A 97 7.68 -4.48 18.39
CA ASP A 97 7.29 -5.84 18.78
C ASP A 97 5.94 -6.30 18.19
N GLY A 98 5.30 -5.46 17.38
CA GLY A 98 3.98 -5.69 16.78
C GLY A 98 2.79 -5.39 17.70
N THR A 99 3.01 -4.85 18.90
CA THR A 99 1.92 -4.44 19.81
C THR A 99 1.39 -3.05 19.48
N GLU A 100 0.15 -2.76 19.86
CA GLU A 100 -0.41 -1.40 19.77
C GLU A 100 0.25 -0.46 20.78
N TRP A 101 0.38 0.81 20.40
CA TRP A 101 0.70 1.89 21.32
C TRP A 101 -0.47 2.11 22.30
N ALA A 102 -0.18 2.40 23.56
CA ALA A 102 -1.24 2.76 24.50
C ALA A 102 -1.91 4.09 24.08
N PRO A 103 -3.20 4.34 24.41
CA PRO A 103 -3.87 5.59 24.10
C PRO A 103 -3.08 6.80 24.63
N GLY A 104 -2.67 7.68 23.73
CA GLY A 104 -1.84 8.85 24.06
C GLY A 104 -0.37 8.54 24.37
N GLU A 105 0.18 7.38 23.97
CA GLU A 105 1.63 7.11 23.98
C GLU A 105 2.31 7.61 22.69
N ARG A 106 1.57 7.62 21.57
CA ARG A 106 2.02 8.03 20.24
C ARG A 106 0.90 8.78 19.53
N GLU A 107 1.25 9.83 18.78
CA GLU A 107 0.35 10.44 17.79
C GLU A 107 0.89 10.19 16.39
N PHE A 108 0.00 10.14 15.41
CA PHE A 108 0.34 9.92 14.00
C PHE A 108 -0.23 11.05 13.14
N TRP A 109 0.52 11.42 12.12
CA TRP A 109 0.26 12.55 11.23
C TRP A 109 0.52 12.12 9.79
N VAL A 110 -0.28 12.64 8.87
CA VAL A 110 -0.03 12.54 7.44
C VAL A 110 0.41 13.91 6.95
N ARG A 111 1.54 13.98 6.25
CA ARG A 111 1.93 15.17 5.51
C ARG A 111 1.84 14.91 4.00
N PHE A 112 1.12 15.77 3.30
CA PHE A 112 1.06 15.79 1.85
C PHE A 112 2.02 16.82 1.27
N ARG A 113 2.57 16.55 0.08
CA ARG A 113 3.51 17.48 -0.58
C ARG A 113 2.89 18.80 -1.04
N ARG A 114 1.58 18.85 -1.26
CA ARG A 114 0.88 20.06 -1.68
C ARG A 114 0.38 20.84 -0.47
N GLY A 115 0.89 22.04 -0.30
CA GLY A 115 0.48 23.00 0.72
C GLY A 115 -0.87 23.66 0.45
N VAL A 116 -1.38 24.42 1.41
CA VAL A 116 -2.71 25.05 1.33
C VAL A 116 -2.74 26.14 0.25
N SER A 117 -1.60 26.80 -0.02
CA SER A 117 -1.53 27.76 -1.14
C SER A 117 -1.61 27.08 -2.51
N GLY A 118 -1.32 25.77 -2.57
CA GLY A 118 -1.14 24.98 -3.78
C GLY A 118 0.33 24.75 -4.15
N ALA A 119 1.29 25.35 -3.43
CA ALA A 119 2.72 25.08 -3.61
C ALA A 119 3.06 23.61 -3.36
N VAL A 120 4.08 23.08 -4.04
CA VAL A 120 4.53 21.68 -3.91
C VAL A 120 5.92 21.64 -3.29
N THR A 121 6.05 20.90 -2.20
CA THR A 121 7.35 20.58 -1.59
C THR A 121 7.56 19.07 -1.69
N ASN A 122 8.33 18.61 -2.68
CA ASN A 122 8.54 17.18 -2.94
C ASN A 122 9.64 16.54 -2.06
N SER A 123 10.11 17.26 -1.04
CA SER A 123 11.08 16.80 -0.04
C SER A 123 10.57 17.12 1.35
N PHE A 124 10.75 16.19 2.28
CA PHE A 124 10.58 16.40 3.71
C PHE A 124 11.95 16.73 4.32
N PRO A 125 12.25 18.02 4.62
CA PRO A 125 13.60 18.47 5.01
C PRO A 125 13.96 18.15 6.49
N GLY A 126 13.38 17.10 7.07
CA GLY A 126 13.51 16.77 8.48
C GLY A 126 12.69 17.69 9.38
N THR A 127 13.26 18.07 10.53
CA THR A 127 12.57 18.71 11.68
C THR A 127 12.15 20.17 11.46
N GLY A 128 11.94 20.60 10.22
CA GLY A 128 11.54 21.96 9.86
C GLY A 128 10.02 22.12 9.77
N CYS A 129 9.44 22.92 10.66
CA CYS A 129 8.00 23.27 10.64
C CYS A 129 7.66 24.40 9.65
N THR A 130 8.50 24.65 8.63
CA THR A 130 8.62 25.96 7.95
C THR A 130 8.47 25.94 6.43
N SER A 131 7.74 24.98 5.85
CA SER A 131 7.35 25.01 4.42
C SER A 131 5.84 24.85 4.26
N ASP A 132 5.31 25.25 3.10
CA ASP A 132 3.89 25.12 2.78
C ASP A 132 3.59 23.65 2.42
N TYR A 133 3.06 22.93 3.40
CA TYR A 133 2.55 21.57 3.28
C TYR A 133 1.28 21.44 4.11
N GLN A 134 0.52 20.37 3.86
CA GLN A 134 -0.64 20.03 4.66
C GLN A 134 -0.29 18.87 5.57
N GLU A 135 -0.27 19.12 6.87
CA GLU A 135 0.04 18.13 7.90
C GLU A 135 -1.18 17.96 8.80
N ILE A 136 -1.78 16.77 8.77
CA ILE A 136 -3.08 16.49 9.38
C ILE A 136 -2.96 15.27 10.29
N ARG A 137 -3.44 15.40 11.52
CA ARG A 137 -3.40 14.34 12.52
C ARG A 137 -4.37 13.21 12.16
N ILE A 138 -3.96 11.98 12.46
CA ILE A 138 -4.84 10.81 12.45
C ILE A 138 -5.57 10.76 13.80
N VAL A 139 -6.90 10.82 13.76
CA VAL A 139 -7.77 10.79 14.96
C VAL A 139 -8.37 9.42 15.23
N HIS A 140 -8.39 8.54 14.23
CA HIS A 140 -8.85 7.16 14.36
C HIS A 140 -8.09 6.26 13.38
N SER A 141 -7.85 5.00 13.76
CA SER A 141 -7.26 3.98 12.90
C SER A 141 -7.95 2.65 13.13
N ALA A 142 -8.44 2.03 12.06
CA ALA A 142 -8.91 0.66 12.03
C ALA A 142 -7.89 -0.22 11.30
N ARG A 143 -7.75 -1.48 11.71
CA ARG A 143 -6.70 -2.41 11.24
C ARG A 143 -7.32 -3.74 10.81
N ALA A 144 -6.84 -4.31 9.71
CA ALA A 144 -7.24 -5.65 9.31
C ALA A 144 -6.45 -6.71 10.11
N GLY A 145 -7.13 -7.60 10.83
CA GLY A 145 -6.46 -8.64 11.63
C GLY A 145 -5.78 -9.74 10.79
N ASN A 146 -6.13 -9.84 9.51
CA ASN A 146 -5.71 -10.86 8.54
C ASN A 146 -4.91 -10.30 7.36
N ALA A 147 -4.67 -8.99 7.31
CA ALA A 147 -3.92 -8.32 6.25
C ALA A 147 -3.13 -7.15 6.84
N ASP A 148 -1.92 -6.91 6.35
CA ASP A 148 -1.09 -5.79 6.82
C ASP A 148 -1.55 -4.48 6.16
N MET A 149 -2.73 -4.03 6.57
CA MET A 149 -3.41 -2.84 6.05
C MET A 149 -4.19 -2.17 7.19
N ALA A 150 -4.19 -0.85 7.21
CA ALA A 150 -4.95 -0.01 8.12
C ALA A 150 -5.60 1.15 7.35
N VAL A 151 -6.81 1.53 7.76
CA VAL A 151 -7.46 2.75 7.29
C VAL A 151 -7.55 3.73 8.44
N CYS A 152 -7.10 4.95 8.19
CA CYS A 152 -7.02 6.00 9.20
C CYS A 152 -7.90 7.18 8.79
N THR A 153 -8.60 7.76 9.78
CA THR A 153 -9.39 8.97 9.62
C THR A 153 -8.55 10.17 10.03
N LEU A 154 -8.46 11.15 9.14
CA LEU A 154 -7.80 12.43 9.35
C LEU A 154 -8.72 13.40 10.12
N GLU A 155 -8.12 14.27 10.92
CA GLU A 155 -8.79 15.33 11.69
C GLU A 155 -9.51 16.35 10.78
N SER A 156 -9.06 16.52 9.54
CA SER A 156 -9.66 17.39 8.54
C SER A 156 -9.42 16.88 7.12
N VAL A 157 -10.18 17.41 6.16
CA VAL A 157 -10.06 17.12 4.73
C VAL A 157 -8.86 17.90 4.16
N PRO A 158 -7.91 17.26 3.45
CA PRO A 158 -6.84 17.97 2.77
C PRO A 158 -7.40 18.85 1.64
N PHE A 159 -6.97 20.11 1.61
CA PHE A 159 -7.39 21.09 0.63
C PHE A 159 -6.69 20.88 -0.72
N ARG A 160 -7.46 20.85 -1.82
CA ARG A 160 -6.95 20.72 -3.20
C ARG A 160 -6.07 19.49 -3.45
N ILE A 161 -6.36 18.37 -2.77
CA ILE A 161 -5.76 17.07 -3.05
C ILE A 161 -6.91 16.12 -3.40
N GLU A 162 -6.90 15.60 -4.62
CA GLU A 162 -7.89 14.64 -5.08
C GLU A 162 -7.53 13.24 -4.54
N PRO A 163 -8.44 12.52 -3.85
CA PRO A 163 -8.16 11.17 -3.38
C PRO A 163 -7.96 10.18 -4.52
N ILE A 164 -7.00 9.26 -4.36
CA ILE A 164 -6.82 8.14 -5.29
C ILE A 164 -7.94 7.13 -5.08
N SER A 165 -8.71 6.89 -6.14
CA SER A 165 -9.79 5.89 -6.14
C SER A 165 -9.27 4.49 -5.84
N ILE A 166 -10.07 3.69 -5.14
CA ILE A 166 -9.72 2.29 -4.84
C ILE A 166 -10.22 1.37 -5.96
N GLU A 167 -9.43 0.35 -6.26
CA GLU A 167 -9.79 -0.77 -7.13
C GLU A 167 -9.62 -2.08 -6.36
N TYR A 168 -10.74 -2.70 -5.97
CA TYR A 168 -10.74 -4.03 -5.38
C TYR A 168 -11.56 -5.06 -6.18
N ARG A 169 -12.35 -4.59 -7.15
CA ARG A 169 -13.28 -5.44 -7.92
C ARG A 169 -12.50 -6.22 -8.98
N ARG A 170 -11.57 -5.56 -9.68
CA ARG A 170 -10.72 -6.19 -10.69
C ARG A 170 -9.55 -6.95 -10.07
N GLU A 171 -9.34 -8.16 -10.55
CA GLU A 171 -8.14 -8.92 -10.26
C GLU A 171 -7.00 -8.46 -11.17
N ALA A 172 -5.87 -8.05 -10.58
CA ALA A 172 -4.69 -7.68 -11.37
C ALA A 172 -4.10 -8.94 -12.01
N ALA A 173 -3.96 -8.95 -13.33
CA ALA A 173 -3.36 -10.09 -14.04
C ALA A 173 -1.86 -10.24 -13.69
N PRO A 174 -1.28 -11.46 -13.82
CA PRO A 174 0.17 -11.62 -13.84
C PRO A 174 0.79 -10.68 -14.89
N SER A 175 1.90 -10.03 -14.55
CA SER A 175 2.56 -9.03 -15.41
C SER A 175 1.69 -7.83 -15.80
N ALA A 176 0.58 -7.56 -15.11
CA ALA A 176 -0.17 -6.31 -15.31
C ALA A 176 0.70 -5.10 -14.95
N PRO A 177 0.61 -3.98 -15.70
CA PRO A 177 1.36 -2.77 -15.40
C PRO A 177 0.88 -2.14 -14.10
N ILE A 178 1.85 -1.74 -13.28
CA ILE A 178 1.68 -1.09 -11.99
C ILE A 178 2.61 0.10 -11.84
N LEU A 179 2.25 0.98 -10.92
CA LEU A 179 3.07 2.08 -10.43
C LEU A 179 3.16 1.95 -8.91
N VAL A 180 4.35 2.11 -8.34
CA VAL A 180 4.52 2.20 -6.87
C VAL A 180 5.14 3.55 -6.55
N ALA A 181 4.55 4.29 -5.62
CA ALA A 181 5.01 5.62 -5.22
C ALA A 181 5.24 5.68 -3.70
N GLY A 182 6.40 6.15 -3.25
CA GLY A 182 6.84 6.05 -1.86
C GLY A 182 7.60 7.28 -1.40
N TRP A 183 7.54 7.52 -0.09
CA TRP A 183 8.27 8.59 0.60
C TRP A 183 9.54 8.09 1.31
N GLY A 184 10.07 6.91 0.98
CA GLY A 184 11.36 6.51 1.52
C GLY A 184 12.53 7.42 1.09
N PHE A 185 13.73 7.00 1.45
CA PHE A 185 14.94 7.45 0.75
C PHE A 185 14.89 7.00 -0.74
N SER A 186 15.66 7.51 -1.74
CA SER A 186 15.68 6.94 -3.14
C SER A 186 16.96 6.21 -3.70
N GLY A 187 16.96 4.87 -4.00
CA GLY A 187 18.20 4.02 -4.20
C GLY A 187 18.11 2.55 -3.65
N GLU A 188 19.19 1.78 -3.35
CA GLU A 188 19.15 0.27 -3.17
C GLU A 188 19.22 -0.39 -1.76
N CYS A 189 20.00 0.12 -0.80
CA CYS A 189 20.12 -0.47 0.54
C CYS A 189 19.26 0.25 1.60
N LEU A 190 19.23 -0.25 2.84
CA LEU A 190 18.60 0.47 3.95
C LEU A 190 19.31 1.80 4.27
N GLY A 191 18.54 2.89 4.40
CA GLY A 191 18.88 4.02 5.27
C GLY A 191 19.95 5.02 4.82
N GLY A 192 20.33 5.05 3.55
CA GLY A 192 21.02 6.19 2.94
C GLY A 192 20.27 6.60 1.67
N GLY A 193 20.80 7.54 0.88
CA GLY A 193 20.18 8.08 -0.35
C GLY A 193 19.70 9.52 -0.17
N ASP A 194 18.92 10.05 -1.11
CA ASP A 194 18.11 11.25 -0.85
C ASP A 194 16.92 10.82 0.03
N PRO A 195 16.87 11.18 1.32
CA PRO A 195 15.81 10.76 2.23
C PRO A 195 14.51 11.51 1.94
N TRP A 196 13.38 10.85 2.17
CA TRP A 196 12.06 11.49 2.31
C TRP A 196 11.67 12.40 1.14
N ARG A 197 11.85 11.90 -0.10
CA ARG A 197 11.29 12.52 -1.31
C ARG A 197 10.21 11.61 -1.89
N LEU A 198 9.11 12.19 -2.37
CA LEU A 198 8.13 11.38 -3.09
C LEU A 198 8.72 10.94 -4.43
N ARG A 199 8.91 9.64 -4.55
CA ARG A 199 9.43 8.98 -5.75
C ARG A 199 8.47 7.92 -6.23
N TRP A 200 8.56 7.57 -7.50
CA TRP A 200 7.74 6.53 -8.10
C TRP A 200 8.52 5.72 -9.13
N ALA A 201 8.04 4.51 -9.40
CA ALA A 201 8.51 3.70 -10.53
C ALA A 201 7.32 2.95 -11.14
N ALA A 202 7.30 2.89 -12.48
CA ALA A 202 6.47 1.93 -13.20
C ALA A 202 7.12 0.55 -13.21
N GLY A 203 6.29 -0.48 -13.34
CA GLY A 203 6.72 -1.84 -13.58
C GLY A 203 5.54 -2.75 -13.89
N THR A 204 5.74 -4.05 -13.74
CA THR A 204 4.74 -5.10 -13.88
C THR A 204 4.81 -6.03 -12.68
N LEU A 205 3.68 -6.64 -12.32
CA LEU A 205 3.62 -7.62 -11.24
C LEU A 205 4.45 -8.87 -11.57
N SER A 206 5.28 -9.34 -10.64
CA SER A 206 6.05 -10.57 -10.82
C SER A 206 5.19 -11.84 -10.93
N GLY A 207 3.98 -11.83 -10.37
CA GLY A 207 3.05 -12.95 -10.45
C GLY A 207 1.60 -12.53 -10.30
N GLY A 208 0.69 -13.49 -10.52
CA GLY A 208 -0.72 -13.31 -10.20
C GLY A 208 -0.94 -13.17 -8.69
N PRO A 209 -2.03 -12.50 -8.26
CA PRO A 209 -2.36 -12.34 -6.86
C PRO A 209 -2.65 -13.68 -6.19
N GLN A 210 -2.28 -13.78 -4.91
CA GLN A 210 -2.43 -14.99 -4.09
C GLN A 210 -3.33 -14.66 -2.90
N GLY A 211 -4.65 -14.82 -3.08
CA GLY A 211 -5.63 -14.45 -2.06
C GLY A 211 -5.56 -12.96 -1.74
N SER A 212 -5.19 -12.61 -0.51
CA SER A 212 -5.02 -11.23 -0.01
C SER A 212 -3.70 -10.55 -0.40
N ILE A 213 -2.74 -11.29 -0.98
CA ILE A 213 -1.38 -10.81 -1.24
C ILE A 213 -1.18 -10.53 -2.74
N LEU A 214 -0.48 -9.44 -3.03
CA LEU A 214 -0.02 -9.02 -4.35
C LEU A 214 1.51 -9.11 -4.40
N ALA A 215 2.06 -9.91 -5.32
CA ALA A 215 3.50 -10.03 -5.53
C ALA A 215 3.99 -8.92 -6.48
N ILE A 216 4.84 -8.03 -5.97
CA ILE A 216 5.33 -6.85 -6.69
C ILE A 216 6.57 -7.22 -7.51
N ASN A 217 7.53 -7.90 -6.89
CA ASN A 217 8.80 -8.31 -7.49
C ASN A 217 9.37 -9.57 -6.81
N GLU A 218 10.37 -10.21 -7.42
CA GLU A 218 11.06 -11.40 -6.87
C GLU A 218 12.41 -11.08 -6.23
N CYS A 219 12.61 -9.83 -5.78
CA CYS A 219 13.88 -9.44 -5.19
C CYS A 219 14.10 -10.09 -3.82
N THR A 220 15.33 -10.13 -3.34
CA THR A 220 15.66 -10.53 -1.97
C THR A 220 16.21 -9.33 -1.22
N PHE A 221 16.13 -9.30 0.11
CA PHE A 221 16.61 -8.18 0.91
C PHE A 221 17.58 -8.66 2.00
N SER A 222 18.86 -8.26 1.92
CA SER A 222 19.86 -8.49 2.99
C SER A 222 21.24 -7.84 2.69
N PRO A 223 21.62 -6.68 3.26
CA PRO A 223 20.79 -5.58 3.78
C PRO A 223 20.40 -4.58 2.67
N CYS A 224 20.61 -4.97 1.42
CA CYS A 224 20.23 -4.27 0.22
C CYS A 224 19.21 -5.09 -0.56
N VAL A 225 18.44 -4.43 -1.41
CA VAL A 225 17.59 -5.13 -2.37
C VAL A 225 18.47 -5.77 -3.45
N GLN A 226 18.42 -7.08 -3.57
CA GLN A 226 19.12 -7.89 -4.56
C GLN A 226 18.11 -8.64 -5.42
N CYS A 227 17.83 -8.11 -6.60
CA CYS A 227 16.91 -8.73 -7.56
C CYS A 227 17.63 -9.79 -8.40
N VAL A 228 17.09 -11.01 -8.44
CA VAL A 228 17.64 -12.08 -9.30
C VAL A 228 17.36 -11.73 -10.75
N ARG A 229 18.40 -11.31 -11.49
CA ARG A 229 18.29 -10.99 -12.93
C ARG A 229 18.15 -12.26 -13.75
N ASN A 230 16.92 -12.66 -14.06
CA ASN A 230 16.63 -13.71 -15.05
C ASN A 230 16.95 -13.17 -16.46
N GLY A 231 18.22 -13.24 -16.88
CA GLY A 231 18.64 -12.86 -18.23
C GLY A 231 20.10 -12.42 -18.44
N GLY A 232 20.90 -12.22 -17.39
CA GLY A 232 22.34 -11.92 -17.55
C GLY A 232 22.72 -10.61 -18.23
N GLY A 233 21.78 -9.65 -18.33
CA GLY A 233 22.05 -8.31 -18.86
C GLY A 233 23.06 -7.51 -18.01
N PRO A 234 23.86 -6.63 -18.62
CA PRO A 234 24.98 -5.94 -17.97
C PRO A 234 24.54 -5.10 -16.76
N GLU A 235 25.41 -5.00 -15.76
CA GLU A 235 25.23 -4.09 -14.62
C GLU A 235 25.01 -2.65 -15.12
N GLY A 236 23.96 -1.99 -14.62
CA GLY A 236 23.62 -0.61 -14.99
C GLY A 236 22.22 -0.45 -15.61
N ASP A 237 21.76 -1.40 -16.42
CA ASP A 237 20.39 -1.34 -16.96
C ASP A 237 19.35 -1.73 -15.90
N SER A 238 18.18 -1.10 -15.97
CA SER A 238 17.11 -1.07 -14.95
C SER A 238 16.64 -2.45 -14.44
N PHE A 239 16.09 -2.49 -13.22
CA PHE A 239 15.34 -3.65 -12.70
C PHE A 239 14.32 -4.15 -13.73
N GLN A 240 14.08 -5.46 -13.76
CA GLN A 240 13.47 -6.19 -14.88
C GLN A 240 11.99 -5.86 -15.14
N GLY A 241 11.70 -4.62 -15.54
CA GLY A 241 10.34 -4.10 -15.64
C GLY A 241 9.57 -4.18 -14.32
N TRP A 242 10.24 -4.11 -13.16
CA TRP A 242 9.60 -4.18 -11.83
C TRP A 242 9.74 -2.87 -11.08
N ALA A 243 8.68 -2.47 -10.38
CA ALA A 243 8.75 -1.43 -9.35
C ALA A 243 9.21 -2.07 -8.03
N VAL A 244 10.22 -1.49 -7.40
CA VAL A 244 10.92 -2.13 -6.27
C VAL A 244 10.88 -1.22 -5.04
N PRO A 245 9.90 -1.34 -4.13
CA PRO A 245 9.92 -0.58 -2.87
C PRO A 245 11.05 -1.06 -1.94
N ASN A 246 11.58 -0.18 -1.08
CA ASN A 246 12.39 -0.59 0.08
C ASN A 246 11.57 -0.50 1.37
N LEU A 247 12.16 -0.93 2.48
CA LEU A 247 11.59 -0.97 3.82
C LEU A 247 10.98 0.34 4.35
N HIS A 248 11.36 1.50 3.81
CA HIS A 248 10.75 2.79 4.19
C HIS A 248 9.51 3.15 3.36
N ASP A 249 9.24 2.41 2.28
CA ASP A 249 8.02 2.53 1.48
C ASP A 249 6.88 1.64 2.00
N SER A 250 6.99 1.08 3.21
CA SER A 250 5.84 0.44 3.86
C SER A 250 4.66 1.42 3.92
N GLY A 251 3.49 0.95 3.52
CA GLY A 251 2.30 1.79 3.35
C GLY A 251 2.21 2.54 2.00
N ALA A 252 3.21 2.41 1.12
CA ALA A 252 3.14 2.94 -0.23
C ALA A 252 2.01 2.29 -1.04
N PRO A 253 1.29 3.07 -1.86
CA PRO A 253 0.32 2.50 -2.79
C PRO A 253 0.98 1.68 -3.88
N VAL A 254 0.39 0.52 -4.19
CA VAL A 254 0.51 -0.12 -5.49
C VAL A 254 -0.69 0.32 -6.32
N LEU A 255 -0.40 1.04 -7.40
CA LEU A 255 -1.35 1.71 -8.27
C LEU A 255 -1.43 1.01 -9.62
N THR A 256 -2.58 1.12 -10.28
CA THR A 256 -2.72 0.85 -11.71
C THR A 256 -3.27 2.10 -12.41
N GLU A 257 -2.91 2.29 -13.68
CA GLU A 257 -3.41 3.38 -14.50
C GLU A 257 -4.65 2.92 -15.28
N THR A 258 -5.72 3.70 -15.26
CA THR A 258 -6.87 3.51 -16.15
C THR A 258 -6.97 4.68 -17.12
N HIS A 259 -6.85 4.39 -18.41
CA HIS A 259 -7.11 5.35 -19.48
C HIS A 259 -8.61 5.59 -19.62
N CYS A 260 -8.98 6.87 -19.62
CA CYS A 260 -10.35 7.34 -19.75
C CYS A 260 -10.71 7.57 -21.23
N PRO A 261 -11.97 7.34 -21.65
CA PRO A 261 -12.43 7.69 -23.00
C PRO A 261 -12.25 9.18 -23.35
N SER A 262 -12.27 10.05 -22.33
CA SER A 262 -11.96 11.49 -22.41
C SER A 262 -10.49 11.83 -22.67
N GLY A 263 -9.59 10.83 -22.73
CA GLY A 263 -8.14 11.00 -22.90
C GLY A 263 -7.36 11.20 -21.60
N GLY A 264 -8.04 11.28 -20.46
CA GLY A 264 -7.40 11.34 -19.13
C GLY A 264 -6.80 10.00 -18.67
N VAL A 265 -6.02 10.05 -17.60
CA VAL A 265 -5.49 8.86 -16.90
C VAL A 265 -5.80 8.97 -15.41
N GLN A 266 -6.53 8.00 -14.86
CA GLN A 266 -6.84 7.91 -13.45
C GLN A 266 -5.95 6.87 -12.76
N LEU A 267 -5.30 7.23 -11.65
CA LEU A 267 -4.60 6.27 -10.79
C LEU A 267 -5.59 5.57 -9.85
N ARG A 268 -5.40 4.26 -9.64
CA ARG A 268 -6.28 3.45 -8.77
C ARG A 268 -5.48 2.56 -7.83
N LEU A 269 -5.80 2.59 -6.54
CA LEU A 269 -5.17 1.78 -5.49
C LEU A 269 -5.65 0.33 -5.56
N ILE A 270 -4.78 -0.59 -5.97
CA ILE A 270 -5.04 -2.04 -5.95
C ILE A 270 -4.45 -2.73 -4.70
N GLY A 271 -3.47 -2.12 -4.05
CA GLY A 271 -2.87 -2.63 -2.82
C GLY A 271 -1.93 -1.65 -2.13
N VAL A 272 -1.39 -2.07 -0.99
CA VAL A 272 -0.49 -1.27 -0.15
C VAL A 272 0.72 -2.11 0.24
N VAL A 273 1.92 -1.59 -0.01
CA VAL A 273 3.21 -2.24 0.26
C VAL A 273 3.33 -2.61 1.74
N MET A 274 3.51 -3.91 2.01
CA MET A 274 3.79 -4.45 3.36
C MET A 274 5.28 -4.78 3.56
N THR A 275 5.97 -5.11 2.47
CA THR A 275 7.39 -5.49 2.43
C THR A 275 7.97 -5.12 1.06
N PRO A 276 9.30 -5.11 0.86
CA PRO A 276 9.91 -4.86 -0.46
C PRO A 276 9.36 -5.70 -1.64
N ASN A 277 8.76 -6.86 -1.35
CA ASN A 277 8.27 -7.83 -2.34
C ASN A 277 6.75 -7.87 -2.50
N TYR A 278 6.01 -7.49 -1.47
CA TYR A 278 4.59 -7.82 -1.34
C TYR A 278 3.76 -6.63 -0.90
N ALA A 279 2.52 -6.59 -1.38
CA ALA A 279 1.48 -5.67 -0.92
C ALA A 279 0.23 -6.43 -0.42
N SER A 280 -0.45 -5.85 0.57
CA SER A 280 -1.83 -6.24 0.92
C SER A 280 -2.78 -5.69 -0.14
N ARG A 281 -3.58 -6.54 -0.78
CA ARG A 281 -4.61 -6.10 -1.74
C ARG A 281 -5.68 -5.27 -1.05
N ALA A 282 -6.21 -4.24 -1.71
CA ALA A 282 -7.36 -3.47 -1.23
C ALA A 282 -8.60 -4.35 -0.98
N LEU A 283 -8.77 -5.41 -1.78
CA LEU A 283 -9.79 -6.45 -1.60
C LEU A 283 -9.76 -7.09 -0.20
N SER A 284 -8.59 -7.18 0.44
CA SER A 284 -8.47 -7.76 1.79
C SER A 284 -9.23 -6.95 2.84
N TRP A 285 -9.27 -5.62 2.69
CA TRP A 285 -10.03 -4.74 3.57
C TRP A 285 -11.53 -4.88 3.34
N HIS A 286 -11.94 -4.88 2.07
CA HIS A 286 -13.33 -5.05 1.68
C HIS A 286 -13.88 -6.39 2.21
N LEU A 287 -13.23 -7.52 1.91
CA LEU A 287 -13.64 -8.86 2.38
C LEU A 287 -13.63 -9.02 3.91
N ALA A 288 -12.83 -8.23 4.63
CA ALA A 288 -12.82 -8.23 6.09
C ALA A 288 -14.03 -7.51 6.72
N GLY A 289 -14.88 -6.85 5.92
CA GLY A 289 -16.12 -6.21 6.40
C GLY A 289 -15.90 -5.00 7.31
N LEU A 290 -14.73 -4.39 7.25
CA LEU A 290 -14.26 -3.39 8.22
C LEU A 290 -14.89 -2.01 8.02
N SER A 291 -14.85 -1.21 9.09
CA SER A 291 -15.23 0.20 9.10
C SER A 291 -13.98 1.08 9.28
N PRO A 292 -13.84 2.20 8.56
CA PRO A 292 -14.75 2.68 7.51
C PRO A 292 -14.71 1.79 6.26
N ARG A 293 -15.83 1.77 5.52
CA ARG A 293 -15.88 1.06 4.24
C ARG A 293 -15.06 1.81 3.20
N LEU A 294 -14.33 1.06 2.40
CA LEU A 294 -13.65 1.54 1.21
C LEU A 294 -14.50 1.16 0.00
N TYR A 295 -14.81 2.13 -0.86
CA TYR A 295 -15.66 1.94 -2.04
C TYR A 295 -14.80 1.89 -3.30
N SER A 296 -15.01 0.87 -4.14
CA SER A 296 -14.44 0.84 -5.49
C SER A 296 -15.29 1.73 -6.39
N THR A 297 -14.82 2.93 -6.69
CA THR A 297 -15.44 3.78 -7.71
C THR A 297 -15.31 3.10 -9.08
N ILE A 298 -16.15 3.45 -10.04
CA ILE A 298 -15.96 2.98 -11.42
C ILE A 298 -15.12 4.03 -12.15
N PRO A 299 -14.01 3.67 -12.82
CA PRO A 299 -13.10 4.67 -13.35
C PRO A 299 -13.66 5.38 -14.58
N CYS A 300 -13.26 6.64 -14.75
CA CYS A 300 -13.40 7.36 -16.02
C CYS A 300 -14.82 7.42 -16.60
N ASP A 301 -15.84 7.56 -15.75
CA ASP A 301 -17.27 7.50 -16.11
C ASP A 301 -17.65 6.21 -16.87
N ARG A 302 -16.87 5.12 -16.69
CA ARG A 302 -17.25 3.80 -17.19
C ARG A 302 -18.56 3.36 -16.55
N CYS A 303 -19.24 2.50 -17.27
CA CYS A 303 -20.55 2.02 -16.91
C CYS A 303 -20.44 0.91 -15.86
N ALA A 304 -21.22 0.99 -14.78
CA ALA A 304 -21.40 -0.14 -13.85
C ALA A 304 -21.97 -1.40 -14.54
N ALA A 305 -22.59 -1.20 -15.71
CA ALA A 305 -23.21 -2.22 -16.53
C ALA A 305 -22.30 -2.77 -17.66
N ASP A 306 -21.15 -2.14 -17.92
CA ASP A 306 -20.12 -2.61 -18.87
C ASP A 306 -19.21 -3.57 -18.09
N GLN A 307 -19.73 -4.78 -17.85
CA GLN A 307 -19.09 -5.78 -17.02
C GLN A 307 -17.94 -6.45 -17.75
N ASN A 308 -17.98 -6.53 -19.09
CA ASN A 308 -16.92 -7.15 -19.88
C ASN A 308 -15.78 -6.19 -20.27
N ASP A 309 -15.92 -4.88 -19.97
CA ASP A 309 -14.98 -3.81 -20.32
C ASP A 309 -14.81 -3.54 -21.84
N ASP A 310 -15.80 -3.89 -22.67
CA ASP A 310 -15.78 -3.66 -24.13
C ASP A 310 -16.25 -2.25 -24.54
N GLY A 311 -16.87 -1.51 -23.62
CA GLY A 311 -17.36 -0.14 -23.84
C GLY A 311 -18.81 -0.04 -24.34
N VAL A 312 -19.54 -1.15 -24.46
CA VAL A 312 -20.92 -1.18 -24.98
C VAL A 312 -21.82 -2.07 -24.11
N VAL A 313 -22.69 -1.46 -23.29
CA VAL A 313 -23.66 -2.23 -22.49
C VAL A 313 -24.60 -3.05 -23.36
N ASN A 314 -24.51 -4.36 -23.25
CA ASN A 314 -25.29 -5.32 -24.03
C ASN A 314 -25.47 -6.66 -23.28
N ILE A 315 -26.15 -7.63 -23.91
CA ILE A 315 -26.47 -8.91 -23.25
C ILE A 315 -25.22 -9.72 -22.83
N HIS A 316 -24.06 -9.48 -23.45
CA HIS A 316 -22.79 -10.10 -23.06
C HIS A 316 -22.35 -9.67 -21.66
N ASP A 317 -22.68 -8.46 -21.20
CA ASP A 317 -22.40 -8.01 -19.82
C ASP A 317 -23.21 -8.78 -18.79
N VAL A 318 -24.46 -9.08 -19.09
CA VAL A 318 -25.31 -9.89 -18.20
C VAL A 318 -24.74 -11.30 -18.05
N PHE A 319 -24.23 -11.89 -19.13
CA PHE A 319 -23.54 -13.18 -19.06
C PHE A 319 -22.19 -13.11 -18.36
N ALA A 320 -21.41 -12.05 -18.57
CA ALA A 320 -20.16 -11.81 -17.84
C ALA A 320 -20.42 -11.66 -16.32
N TYR A 321 -21.42 -10.88 -15.94
CA TYR A 321 -21.79 -10.65 -14.54
C TYR A 321 -22.27 -11.95 -13.87
N ILE A 322 -23.13 -12.72 -14.53
CA ILE A 322 -23.58 -14.03 -14.01
C ILE A 322 -22.38 -14.98 -13.87
N SER A 323 -21.43 -14.97 -14.81
CA SER A 323 -20.20 -15.77 -14.73
C SER A 323 -19.34 -15.36 -13.52
N ASP A 324 -19.10 -14.06 -13.32
CA ASP A 324 -18.34 -13.54 -12.18
C ASP A 324 -19.02 -13.87 -10.85
N PHE A 325 -20.35 -13.65 -10.76
CA PHE A 325 -21.15 -13.92 -9.56
C PHE A 325 -21.12 -15.40 -9.18
N MET A 326 -21.36 -16.29 -10.14
CA MET A 326 -21.35 -17.75 -9.91
C MET A 326 -19.93 -18.29 -9.62
N SER A 327 -18.88 -17.58 -10.04
CA SER A 327 -17.48 -17.94 -9.80
C SER A 327 -16.91 -17.35 -8.50
N GLY A 328 -17.66 -16.49 -7.81
CA GLY A 328 -17.21 -15.83 -6.59
C GLY A 328 -16.27 -14.63 -6.80
N HIS A 329 -16.23 -14.05 -8.00
CA HIS A 329 -15.34 -12.93 -8.31
C HIS A 329 -15.83 -11.61 -7.68
N ALA A 330 -14.89 -10.86 -7.09
CA ALA A 330 -15.14 -9.53 -6.52
C ALA A 330 -15.65 -8.49 -7.54
N ARG A 331 -15.54 -8.75 -8.86
CA ARG A 331 -16.19 -7.96 -9.91
C ARG A 331 -17.72 -7.98 -9.84
N ALA A 332 -18.31 -8.96 -9.16
CA ALA A 332 -19.74 -9.09 -8.99
C ALA A 332 -20.29 -8.50 -7.67
N ASP A 333 -19.44 -7.95 -6.79
CA ASP A 333 -19.89 -7.03 -5.73
C ASP A 333 -20.36 -5.76 -6.46
N ALA A 334 -21.66 -5.64 -6.68
CA ALA A 334 -22.23 -4.51 -7.41
C ALA A 334 -22.72 -3.45 -6.43
N ASP A 335 -23.27 -3.84 -5.27
CA ASP A 335 -23.86 -2.93 -4.29
C ASP A 335 -22.82 -2.30 -3.33
N GLY A 336 -21.59 -2.81 -3.30
CA GLY A 336 -20.50 -2.32 -2.44
C GLY A 336 -20.54 -2.87 -1.02
N VAL A 337 -21.36 -3.88 -0.74
CA VAL A 337 -21.48 -4.55 0.56
C VAL A 337 -20.63 -5.82 0.55
N PRO A 338 -19.64 -5.95 1.45
CA PRO A 338 -18.77 -7.13 1.53
C PRO A 338 -19.47 -8.49 1.48
N GLY A 339 -19.32 -9.18 0.35
CA GLY A 339 -19.95 -10.46 0.05
C GLY A 339 -20.30 -10.57 -1.44
N LEU A 340 -21.06 -11.61 -1.77
CA LEU A 340 -21.81 -11.73 -3.02
C LEU A 340 -23.19 -12.27 -2.67
N ALA A 341 -24.24 -11.52 -2.98
CA ALA A 341 -25.60 -11.82 -2.57
C ALA A 341 -26.63 -11.38 -3.62
N VAL A 342 -27.89 -11.73 -3.39
CA VAL A 342 -28.99 -11.34 -4.28
C VAL A 342 -29.13 -9.82 -4.48
N PRO A 343 -28.86 -8.94 -3.48
CA PRO A 343 -28.78 -7.49 -3.68
C PRO A 343 -27.84 -7.05 -4.81
N ASP A 344 -26.67 -7.68 -4.97
CA ASP A 344 -25.74 -7.36 -6.06
C ASP A 344 -26.36 -7.58 -7.43
N VAL A 345 -27.10 -8.69 -7.60
CA VAL A 345 -27.80 -9.00 -8.85
C VAL A 345 -28.80 -7.90 -9.19
N PHE A 346 -29.52 -7.38 -8.19
CA PHE A 346 -30.43 -6.25 -8.39
C PHE A 346 -29.72 -4.92 -8.61
N ALA A 347 -28.58 -4.67 -7.96
CA ALA A 347 -27.76 -3.47 -8.19
C ALA A 347 -27.18 -3.45 -9.61
N PHE A 348 -26.60 -4.55 -10.08
CA PHE A 348 -26.13 -4.71 -11.46
C PHE A 348 -27.26 -4.56 -12.47
N LEU A 349 -28.40 -5.25 -12.29
CA LEU A 349 -29.54 -5.13 -13.21
C LEU A 349 -30.11 -3.70 -13.25
N THR A 350 -30.11 -2.99 -12.12
CA THR A 350 -30.53 -1.58 -12.05
C THR A 350 -29.61 -0.70 -12.89
N ALA A 351 -28.29 -0.88 -12.78
CA ALA A 351 -27.33 -0.19 -13.65
C ALA A 351 -27.50 -0.57 -15.13
N TYR A 352 -27.67 -1.86 -15.42
CA TYR A 352 -27.84 -2.38 -16.78
C TYR A 352 -29.05 -1.76 -17.50
N PHE A 353 -30.21 -1.69 -16.83
CA PHE A 353 -31.40 -1.07 -17.41
C PHE A 353 -31.37 0.46 -17.41
N ALA A 354 -30.53 1.09 -16.59
CA ALA A 354 -30.27 2.53 -16.66
C ALA A 354 -29.34 2.93 -17.82
N GLY A 355 -28.51 1.99 -18.29
CA GLY A 355 -27.46 2.25 -19.27
C GLY A 355 -26.32 3.10 -18.71
N CYS A 356 -25.52 3.66 -19.60
CA CYS A 356 -24.43 4.59 -19.26
C CYS A 356 -24.93 6.02 -19.41
N GLN A 357 -24.69 6.85 -18.40
CA GLN A 357 -25.12 8.24 -18.34
C GLN A 357 -23.93 9.19 -18.54
#